data_AF-A0A1F9BCC2-F1
#
_entry.id   AF-A0A1F9BCC2-F1
#
_cell.length_a   1.000
_cell.length_b   1.000
_cell.length_c   1.000
_cell.angle_alpha   90.00
_cell.angle_beta   90.00
_cell.angle_gamma   90.00
#
_symmetry.space_group_name_H-M   'P 1'
#
loop_
_entity.id
_entity.type
_entity.pdbx_description
1 polymer ?
#
loop_
_entity_poly.entity_id
_entity_poly.type
_entity_poly.pdbx_seq_one_letter_code
_entity_poly.pdbx_strand_id
1 'polypeptide(L)'
;MLGILDIFMLSTPMLTTLSLEEKLEKIELACKWLQSLGINTSKTRLLTYKNYYKEYVSNYSRFEEDPGKIAYFLRLMREAEEITWIFEGFKSEQNPKSIRIIKESIGGTVFSATDAPNNRSRDYLFELRIASYYRRAGFDAKIGTESDVIVQKHNQTIYVECKRLKSIKKVEVRLKEAAIQLDKRYKDHSNKSDLFGIFAVDLSAIINPESGFLIRLTHDEGTDYIREKMNHFFDKYNPAKYFSKDNRNLAVWCHFMCPSLTTATDPPLSTRYTSLVNPLCPLSSARGKILEDFRIAFKRSEHISIEELKA
;
A
#
# COMPACT_ATOMS: atom_id res chain seq x y z
N MET A 1 13.79 16.96 -23.91
CA MET A 1 14.06 15.58 -23.48
C MET A 1 14.20 15.62 -21.96
N LEU A 2 13.11 15.42 -21.21
CA LEU A 2 13.19 15.32 -19.75
C LEU A 2 13.86 13.97 -19.47
N GLY A 3 15.14 13.98 -19.11
CA GLY A 3 15.82 12.78 -18.64
C GLY A 3 15.00 12.17 -17.51
N ILE A 4 14.84 10.85 -17.51
CA ILE A 4 14.20 10.14 -16.42
C ILE A 4 14.97 10.51 -15.15
N LEU A 5 14.34 11.28 -14.27
CA LEU A 5 14.91 11.61 -12.97
C LEU A 5 15.03 10.31 -12.17
N ASP A 6 16.07 10.18 -11.35
CA ASP A 6 16.41 8.92 -10.69
C ASP A 6 15.21 8.33 -9.92
N ILE A 7 14.63 7.28 -10.51
CA ILE A 7 13.58 6.50 -9.89
C ILE A 7 14.19 5.79 -8.68
N PHE A 8 13.59 5.96 -7.51
CA PHE A 8 14.11 5.39 -6.27
C PHE A 8 13.08 4.51 -5.57
N MET A 9 13.59 3.52 -4.83
CA MET A 9 12.76 2.72 -3.95
C MET A 9 12.59 3.40 -2.60
N LEU A 10 11.38 3.37 -2.09
CA LEU A 10 11.12 3.54 -0.67
C LEU A 10 11.37 2.17 -0.04
N SER A 11 12.47 2.02 0.72
CA SER A 11 12.75 0.77 1.42
C SER A 11 11.56 0.48 2.31
N THR A 12 10.87 -0.63 2.05
CA THR A 12 9.79 -1.05 2.93
C THR A 12 10.42 -1.94 3.98
N PRO A 13 10.22 -1.69 5.28
CA PRO A 13 10.58 -2.65 6.31
C PRO A 13 9.93 -3.97 5.94
N MET A 14 10.76 -5.00 5.90
CA MET A 14 10.34 -6.35 5.65
C MET A 14 9.37 -6.79 6.76
N LEU A 15 8.09 -7.04 6.45
CA LEU A 15 7.22 -7.93 7.27
C LEU A 15 7.70 -9.39 7.25
N THR A 16 8.94 -9.60 6.83
CA THR A 16 9.51 -10.89 6.49
C THR A 16 10.40 -11.39 7.62
N THR A 17 10.54 -10.65 8.72
CA THR A 17 11.27 -11.09 9.90
C THR A 17 10.36 -11.69 10.97
N LEU A 18 9.04 -11.50 10.86
CA LEU A 18 8.09 -12.07 11.80
C LEU A 18 7.84 -13.54 11.53
N SER A 19 7.72 -14.33 12.60
CA SER A 19 7.18 -15.69 12.54
C SER A 19 5.69 -15.69 12.15
N LEU A 20 5.17 -16.86 11.78
CA LEU A 20 3.74 -16.99 11.47
C LEU A 20 2.87 -16.76 12.71
N GLU A 21 3.36 -17.14 13.89
CA GLU A 21 2.71 -16.91 15.19
C GLU A 21 2.62 -15.42 15.49
N GLU A 22 3.71 -14.67 15.31
CA GLU A 22 3.74 -13.21 15.50
C GLU A 22 2.78 -12.50 14.53
N LYS A 23 2.75 -12.94 13.27
CA LYS A 23 1.81 -12.40 12.27
C LYS A 23 0.36 -12.70 12.65
N LEU A 24 0.05 -13.91 13.13
CA LEU A 24 -1.28 -14.25 13.63
C LEU A 24 -1.66 -13.35 14.81
N GLU A 25 -0.76 -13.14 15.77
CA GLU A 25 -1.00 -12.26 16.91
C GLU A 25 -1.32 -10.83 16.48
N LYS A 26 -0.59 -10.29 15.49
CA LYS A 26 -0.89 -8.97 14.93
C LYS A 26 -2.25 -8.89 14.24
N ILE A 27 -2.68 -9.95 13.56
CA ILE A 27 -4.03 -10.04 12.98
C ILE A 27 -5.10 -10.03 14.09
N GLU A 28 -4.85 -10.72 15.20
CA GLU A 28 -5.74 -10.74 16.37
C GLU A 28 -5.83 -9.37 17.05
N LEU A 29 -4.71 -8.67 17.21
CA LEU A 29 -4.66 -7.29 17.71
C LEU A 29 -5.43 -6.34 16.79
N ALA A 30 -5.23 -6.44 15.47
CA ALA A 30 -5.99 -5.64 14.50
C ALA A 30 -7.51 -5.89 14.61
N CYS A 31 -7.92 -7.15 14.84
CA CYS A 31 -9.32 -7.50 15.07
C CYS A 31 -9.88 -6.86 16.35
N LYS A 32 -9.13 -6.86 17.46
CA LYS A 32 -9.52 -6.20 18.72
C LYS A 32 -9.64 -4.69 18.55
N TRP A 33 -8.70 -4.06 17.84
CA TRP A 33 -8.75 -2.64 17.50
C TRP A 33 -9.97 -2.28 16.66
N LEU A 34 -10.30 -3.06 15.63
CA LEU A 34 -11.52 -2.83 14.85
C LEU A 34 -12.77 -2.92 15.73
N GLN A 35 -12.82 -3.88 16.65
CA GLN A 35 -13.93 -4.00 17.61
C GLN A 35 -14.02 -2.80 18.56
N SER A 36 -12.90 -2.25 19.03
CA SER A 36 -12.92 -1.03 19.86
C SER A 36 -13.42 0.20 19.10
N LEU A 37 -13.32 0.22 17.77
CA LEU A 37 -13.94 1.23 16.90
C LEU A 37 -15.44 0.96 16.61
N GLY A 38 -16.03 -0.06 17.24
CA GLY A 38 -17.42 -0.48 16.99
C GLY A 38 -17.63 -1.23 15.66
N ILE A 39 -16.55 -1.74 15.05
CA ILE A 39 -16.61 -2.46 13.78
C ILE A 39 -16.72 -3.97 14.06
N ASN A 40 -17.84 -4.56 13.62
CA ASN A 40 -18.03 -6.01 13.72
C ASN A 40 -17.22 -6.75 12.65
N THR A 41 -16.12 -7.39 13.06
CA THR A 41 -15.24 -8.18 12.19
C THR A 41 -15.79 -9.56 11.84
N SER A 42 -16.86 -10.06 12.48
CA SER A 42 -17.36 -11.41 12.23
C SER A 42 -18.01 -11.61 10.86
N LYS A 43 -18.40 -10.50 10.22
CA LYS A 43 -19.03 -10.50 8.88
C LYS A 43 -18.08 -10.01 7.79
N THR A 44 -16.78 -9.94 8.06
CA THR A 44 -15.79 -9.41 7.14
C THR A 44 -14.83 -10.49 6.67
N ARG A 45 -14.18 -10.26 5.53
CA ARG A 45 -13.18 -11.19 4.99
C ARG A 45 -11.97 -11.38 5.93
N LEU A 46 -11.72 -10.42 6.84
CA LEU A 46 -10.68 -10.53 7.86
C LEU A 46 -10.90 -11.71 8.80
N LEU A 47 -12.15 -12.06 9.15
CA LEU A 47 -12.41 -13.25 9.96
C LEU A 47 -11.96 -14.52 9.23
N THR A 48 -12.28 -14.64 7.94
CA THR A 48 -11.84 -15.76 7.10
C THR A 48 -10.32 -15.84 7.07
N TYR A 49 -9.63 -14.71 6.88
CA TYR A 49 -8.17 -14.65 6.85
C TYR A 49 -7.59 -15.12 8.19
N LYS A 50 -8.08 -14.58 9.31
CA LYS A 50 -7.63 -14.96 10.66
C LYS A 50 -7.82 -16.46 10.93
N ASN A 51 -8.98 -17.01 10.62
CA ASN A 51 -9.27 -18.43 10.88
C ASN A 51 -8.35 -19.34 10.07
N TYR A 52 -8.11 -19.00 8.79
CA TYR A 52 -7.21 -19.78 7.95
C TYR A 52 -5.75 -19.65 8.40
N TYR A 53 -5.34 -18.46 8.86
CA TYR A 53 -4.01 -18.24 9.44
C TYR A 53 -3.79 -19.09 10.69
N LYS A 54 -4.80 -19.12 11.58
CA LYS A 54 -4.77 -19.96 12.79
C LYS A 54 -4.70 -21.45 12.46
N GLU A 55 -5.47 -21.90 11.48
CA GLU A 55 -5.44 -23.30 11.02
C GLU A 55 -4.06 -23.67 10.47
N TYR A 56 -3.47 -22.79 9.64
CA TYR A 56 -2.16 -22.96 9.03
C TYR A 56 -1.05 -23.06 10.10
N VAL A 57 -1.00 -22.11 11.04
CA VAL A 57 -0.04 -22.12 12.17
C VAL A 57 -0.18 -23.41 13.00
N SER A 58 -1.41 -23.86 13.27
CA SER A 58 -1.63 -25.05 14.11
C SER A 58 -1.29 -26.37 13.41
N ASN A 59 -1.22 -26.40 12.07
CA ASN A 59 -1.10 -27.62 11.28
C ASN A 59 -0.03 -27.51 10.17
N TYR A 60 1.01 -26.70 10.37
CA TYR A 60 1.99 -26.33 9.34
C TYR A 60 2.48 -27.52 8.48
N SER A 61 2.86 -28.63 9.13
CA SER A 61 3.35 -29.84 8.45
C SER A 61 2.36 -30.47 7.47
N ARG A 62 1.04 -30.36 7.73
CA ARG A 62 -0.02 -30.88 6.84
C ARG A 62 -0.28 -29.98 5.63
N PHE A 63 0.14 -28.72 5.70
CA PHE A 63 0.01 -27.77 4.60
C PHE A 63 1.16 -27.88 3.61
N GLU A 64 2.38 -28.20 4.07
CA GLU A 64 3.55 -28.38 3.20
C GLU A 64 3.36 -29.47 2.13
N GLU A 65 2.54 -30.48 2.43
CA GLU A 65 2.26 -31.61 1.53
C GLU A 65 1.21 -31.29 0.43
N ASP A 66 0.49 -30.15 0.54
CA ASP A 66 -0.57 -29.76 -0.38
C ASP A 66 -0.30 -28.37 -1.01
N PRO A 67 0.26 -28.33 -2.24
CA PRO A 67 0.56 -27.09 -2.94
C PRO A 67 -0.67 -26.17 -3.12
N GLY A 68 -1.87 -26.74 -3.23
CA GLY A 68 -3.10 -25.97 -3.38
C GLY A 68 -3.45 -25.20 -2.11
N LYS A 69 -3.25 -25.80 -0.94
CA LYS A 69 -3.47 -25.14 0.35
C LYS A 69 -2.44 -24.05 0.63
N ILE A 70 -1.16 -24.28 0.28
CA ILE A 70 -0.12 -23.24 0.38
C ILE A 70 -0.46 -22.05 -0.52
N ALA A 71 -0.82 -22.30 -1.78
CA ALA A 71 -1.22 -21.26 -2.71
C ALA A 71 -2.41 -20.44 -2.20
N TYR A 72 -3.42 -21.12 -1.63
CA TYR A 72 -4.58 -20.48 -1.02
C TYR A 72 -4.18 -19.63 0.20
N PHE A 73 -3.36 -20.16 1.11
CA PHE A 73 -2.84 -19.43 2.27
C PHE A 73 -2.09 -18.17 1.86
N LEU A 74 -1.14 -18.27 0.93
CA LEU A 74 -0.34 -17.14 0.44
C LEU A 74 -1.24 -16.01 -0.07
N ARG A 75 -2.32 -16.36 -0.78
CA ARG A 75 -3.27 -15.38 -1.32
C ARG A 75 -4.03 -14.62 -0.21
N LEU A 76 -4.37 -15.29 0.89
CA LEU A 76 -5.01 -14.66 2.04
C LEU A 76 -4.01 -13.82 2.87
N MET A 77 -2.81 -14.36 3.08
CA MET A 77 -1.72 -13.72 3.84
C MET A 77 -1.44 -12.31 3.33
N ARG A 78 -1.41 -12.12 2.00
CA ARG A 78 -1.20 -10.82 1.35
C ARG A 78 -2.06 -9.71 1.95
N GLU A 79 -3.36 -9.94 2.04
CA GLU A 79 -4.30 -8.89 2.45
C GLU A 79 -4.43 -8.80 3.98
N ALA A 80 -4.24 -9.92 4.69
CA ALA A 80 -4.17 -9.93 6.15
C ALA A 80 -3.01 -9.05 6.64
N GLU A 81 -1.82 -9.21 6.05
CA GLU A 81 -0.65 -8.40 6.38
C GLU A 81 -0.86 -6.92 6.02
N GLU A 82 -1.53 -6.60 4.91
CA GLU A 82 -1.89 -5.22 4.54
C GLU A 82 -2.80 -4.56 5.59
N ILE A 83 -3.76 -5.32 6.14
CA ILE A 83 -4.63 -4.82 7.21
C ILE A 83 -3.82 -4.57 8.50
N THR A 84 -2.86 -5.44 8.85
CA THR A 84 -1.99 -5.20 10.02
C THR A 84 -1.11 -3.96 9.84
N TRP A 85 -0.62 -3.70 8.63
CA TRP A 85 0.12 -2.48 8.30
C TRP A 85 -0.74 -1.23 8.49
N ILE A 86 -2.02 -1.29 8.12
CA ILE A 86 -2.97 -0.18 8.31
C ILE A 86 -3.25 0.02 9.80
N PHE A 87 -3.46 -1.06 10.56
CA PHE A 87 -3.67 -0.99 12.00
C PHE A 87 -2.57 -0.19 12.70
N GLU A 88 -1.29 -0.46 12.40
CA GLU A 88 -0.17 0.24 13.04
C GLU A 88 -0.20 1.76 12.80
N GLY A 89 -0.58 2.21 11.60
CA GLY A 89 -0.69 3.63 11.28
C GLY A 89 -1.97 4.31 11.79
N PHE A 90 -2.99 3.54 12.17
CA PHE A 90 -4.31 4.05 12.56
C PHE A 90 -4.75 3.64 13.97
N LYS A 91 -3.87 3.04 14.79
CA LYS A 91 -4.21 2.53 16.12
C LYS A 91 -4.88 3.56 17.03
N SER A 92 -4.50 4.83 16.91
CA SER A 92 -5.05 5.95 17.69
C SER A 92 -6.14 6.77 16.97
N GLU A 93 -6.68 6.26 15.86
CA GLU A 93 -7.70 6.98 15.06
C GLU A 93 -9.01 7.12 15.83
N GLN A 94 -9.59 8.32 15.77
CA GLN A 94 -10.88 8.67 16.40
C GLN A 94 -11.82 9.41 15.44
N ASN A 95 -11.33 9.84 14.26
CA ASN A 95 -12.12 10.58 13.31
C ASN A 95 -13.22 9.69 12.69
N PRO A 96 -14.52 10.05 12.81
CA PRO A 96 -15.62 9.24 12.29
C PRO A 96 -15.55 8.98 10.77
N LYS A 97 -15.03 9.94 9.99
CA LYS A 97 -14.86 9.75 8.54
C LYS A 97 -13.79 8.71 8.25
N SER A 98 -12.65 8.76 8.94
CA SER A 98 -11.61 7.73 8.84
C SER A 98 -12.14 6.36 9.26
N ILE A 99 -12.86 6.28 10.38
CA ILE A 99 -13.43 5.02 10.89
C ILE A 99 -14.41 4.41 9.88
N ARG A 100 -15.23 5.23 9.20
CA ARG A 100 -16.09 4.75 8.11
C ARG A 100 -15.28 4.11 6.98
N ILE A 101 -14.21 4.76 6.53
CA ILE A 101 -13.34 4.24 5.47
C ILE A 101 -12.64 2.94 5.91
N ILE A 102 -12.14 2.88 7.15
CA ILE A 102 -11.58 1.66 7.75
C ILE A 102 -12.60 0.52 7.71
N LYS A 103 -13.84 0.76 8.16
CA LYS A 103 -14.93 -0.22 8.14
C LYS A 103 -15.25 -0.71 6.72
N GLU A 104 -15.36 0.21 5.75
CA GLU A 104 -15.65 -0.14 4.36
C GLU A 104 -14.49 -0.93 3.70
N SER A 105 -13.25 -0.66 4.10
CA SER A 105 -12.05 -1.29 3.52
C SER A 105 -11.96 -2.80 3.75
N ILE A 106 -12.45 -3.27 4.89
CA ILE A 106 -12.43 -4.69 5.28
C ILE A 106 -13.69 -5.45 4.82
N GLY A 107 -14.65 -4.78 4.18
CA GLY A 107 -15.83 -5.41 3.59
C GLY A 107 -15.52 -6.25 2.35
N GLY A 108 -16.52 -6.55 1.52
CA GLY A 108 -16.33 -7.28 0.26
C GLY A 108 -16.07 -8.78 0.42
N THR A 109 -15.70 -9.44 -0.68
CA THR A 109 -15.49 -10.88 -0.72
C THR A 109 -14.05 -11.26 -0.40
N VAL A 110 -13.84 -12.54 -0.03
CA VAL A 110 -12.52 -13.11 0.31
C VAL A 110 -11.50 -12.85 -0.81
N PHE A 111 -11.90 -12.91 -2.08
CA PHE A 111 -11.01 -12.66 -3.21
C PHE A 111 -11.50 -11.51 -4.08
N SER A 112 -10.57 -10.66 -4.53
CA SER A 112 -10.89 -9.51 -5.39
C SER A 112 -11.60 -9.87 -6.69
N ALA A 113 -11.35 -11.07 -7.23
CA ALA A 113 -11.96 -11.54 -8.46
C ALA A 113 -13.49 -11.76 -8.34
N THR A 114 -13.99 -11.93 -7.12
CA THR A 114 -15.42 -12.17 -6.83
C THR A 114 -16.14 -10.94 -6.29
N ASP A 115 -15.47 -9.78 -6.25
CA ASP A 115 -16.10 -8.55 -5.82
C ASP A 115 -17.12 -8.05 -6.86
N ALA A 116 -18.20 -7.45 -6.35
CA ALA A 116 -19.12 -6.69 -7.20
C ALA A 116 -18.38 -5.56 -7.95
N PRO A 117 -18.76 -5.22 -9.19
CA PRO A 117 -18.06 -4.23 -10.00
C PRO A 117 -17.90 -2.83 -9.35
N ASN A 118 -18.84 -2.44 -8.48
CA ASN A 118 -18.87 -1.17 -7.77
C ASN A 118 -18.27 -1.24 -6.35
N ASN A 119 -17.71 -2.37 -5.94
CA ASN A 119 -17.12 -2.53 -4.63
C ASN A 119 -15.83 -1.69 -4.50
N ARG A 120 -15.82 -0.75 -3.55
CA ARG A 120 -14.69 0.15 -3.26
C ARG A 120 -13.80 -0.29 -2.11
N SER A 121 -14.11 -1.39 -1.42
CA SER A 121 -13.38 -1.85 -0.22
C SER A 121 -11.86 -1.89 -0.42
N ARG A 122 -11.39 -2.53 -1.48
CA ARG A 122 -9.96 -2.62 -1.78
C ARG A 122 -9.36 -1.32 -2.32
N ASP A 123 -10.19 -0.41 -2.87
CA ASP A 123 -9.72 0.93 -3.25
C ASP A 123 -9.44 1.73 -1.97
N TYR A 124 -10.35 1.71 -0.98
CA TYR A 124 -10.10 2.28 0.35
C TYR A 124 -8.95 1.61 1.10
N LEU A 125 -8.79 0.29 0.98
CA LEU A 125 -7.66 -0.42 1.58
C LEU A 125 -6.33 0.13 1.05
N PHE A 126 -6.26 0.46 -0.23
CA PHE A 126 -5.07 1.08 -0.81
C PHE A 126 -4.86 2.50 -0.31
N GLU A 127 -5.90 3.33 -0.25
CA GLU A 127 -5.85 4.69 0.30
C GLU A 127 -5.33 4.68 1.75
N LEU A 128 -5.85 3.77 2.59
CA LEU A 128 -5.42 3.54 3.96
C LEU A 128 -3.96 3.08 4.04
N ARG A 129 -3.51 2.19 3.15
CA ARG A 129 -2.11 1.77 3.10
C ARG A 129 -1.18 2.95 2.85
N ILE A 130 -1.50 3.80 1.86
CA ILE A 130 -0.73 5.01 1.54
C ILE A 130 -0.69 5.95 2.75
N ALA A 131 -1.84 6.24 3.35
CA ALA A 131 -1.90 7.08 4.54
C ALA A 131 -1.10 6.49 5.72
N SER A 132 -1.09 5.17 5.88
CA SER A 132 -0.32 4.50 6.93
C SER A 132 1.18 4.73 6.80
N TYR A 133 1.75 4.74 5.58
CA TYR A 133 3.17 5.11 5.38
C TYR A 133 3.49 6.48 5.98
N TYR A 134 2.64 7.48 5.71
CA TYR A 134 2.83 8.82 6.23
C TYR A 134 2.65 8.87 7.76
N ARG A 135 1.61 8.26 8.31
CA ARG A 135 1.35 8.27 9.76
C ARG A 135 2.44 7.59 10.56
N ARG A 136 2.88 6.41 10.10
CA ARG A 136 3.99 5.65 10.72
C ARG A 136 5.30 6.42 10.70
N ALA A 137 5.46 7.31 9.73
CA ALA A 137 6.61 8.20 9.61
C ALA A 137 6.43 9.54 10.35
N GLY A 138 5.36 9.69 11.13
CA GLY A 138 5.11 10.86 11.98
C GLY A 138 4.43 12.05 11.29
N PHE A 139 3.92 11.88 10.06
CA PHE A 139 3.19 12.94 9.36
C PHE A 139 1.69 12.91 9.69
N ASP A 140 1.05 14.09 9.73
CA ASP A 140 -0.41 14.21 9.83
C ASP A 140 -1.05 13.90 8.48
N ALA A 141 -1.40 12.63 8.27
CA ALA A 141 -2.15 12.17 7.10
C ALA A 141 -3.63 11.94 7.44
N LYS A 142 -4.51 12.48 6.59
CA LYS A 142 -5.96 12.44 6.70
C LYS A 142 -6.57 11.72 5.50
N ILE A 143 -7.67 11.02 5.74
CA ILE A 143 -8.46 10.28 4.75
C ILE A 143 -9.93 10.67 4.86
N GLY A 144 -10.75 10.30 3.86
CA GLY A 144 -12.16 10.69 3.82
C GLY A 144 -12.35 12.20 3.62
N THR A 145 -11.39 12.82 2.95
CA THR A 145 -11.30 14.25 2.64
C THR A 145 -11.67 14.49 1.17
N GLU A 146 -11.44 15.72 0.68
CA GLU A 146 -11.64 16.06 -0.72
C GLU A 146 -10.74 15.23 -1.64
N SER A 147 -9.49 14.96 -1.26
CA SER A 147 -8.59 14.01 -1.93
C SER A 147 -8.56 12.67 -1.17
N ASP A 148 -8.06 11.63 -1.84
CA ASP A 148 -7.98 10.28 -1.28
C ASP A 148 -7.13 10.25 0.00
N VAL A 149 -5.98 10.95 0.00
CA VAL A 149 -5.18 11.25 1.20
C VAL A 149 -4.70 12.70 1.16
N ILE A 150 -4.67 13.36 2.31
CA ILE A 150 -4.04 14.68 2.50
C ILE A 150 -2.99 14.57 3.58
N VAL A 151 -1.77 15.02 3.28
CA VAL A 151 -0.65 15.01 4.23
C VAL A 151 -0.24 16.45 4.54
N GLN A 152 -0.12 16.77 5.82
CA GLN A 152 0.43 18.04 6.29
C GLN A 152 1.89 17.86 6.71
N LYS A 153 2.76 18.73 6.18
CA LYS A 153 4.17 18.81 6.56
C LYS A 153 4.55 20.28 6.75
N HIS A 154 4.65 20.72 8.00
CA HIS A 154 4.78 22.15 8.35
C HIS A 154 3.65 22.97 7.69
N ASN A 155 3.98 23.91 6.82
CA ASN A 155 3.01 24.75 6.10
C ASN A 155 2.64 24.17 4.72
N GLN A 156 3.11 22.96 4.39
CA GLN A 156 2.89 22.33 3.10
C GLN A 156 1.73 21.34 3.17
N THR A 157 0.82 21.44 2.21
CA THR A 157 -0.25 20.48 1.99
C THR A 157 0.06 19.63 0.78
N ILE A 158 0.12 18.31 0.96
CA ILE A 158 0.36 17.34 -0.09
C ILE A 158 -0.93 16.55 -0.31
N TYR A 159 -1.53 16.72 -1.49
CA TYR A 159 -2.63 15.90 -1.96
C TYR A 159 -2.10 14.61 -2.57
N VAL A 160 -2.71 13.48 -2.22
CA VAL A 160 -2.38 12.19 -2.82
C VAL A 160 -3.63 11.59 -3.42
N GLU A 161 -3.65 11.49 -4.75
CA GLU A 161 -4.70 10.77 -5.47
C GLU A 161 -4.26 9.31 -5.64
N CYS A 162 -5.08 8.39 -5.17
CA CYS A 162 -4.82 6.96 -5.17
C CYS A 162 -5.62 6.28 -6.28
N LYS A 163 -5.00 5.42 -7.07
CA LYS A 163 -5.72 4.59 -8.05
C LYS A 163 -5.20 3.16 -8.08
N ARG A 164 -6.12 2.20 -8.03
CA ARG A 164 -5.83 0.80 -8.33
C ARG A 164 -6.06 0.53 -9.81
N LEU A 165 -5.00 0.18 -10.54
CA LEU A 165 -5.14 -0.13 -11.96
C LEU A 165 -5.56 -1.59 -12.13
N LYS A 166 -6.83 -1.80 -12.47
CA LYS A 166 -7.45 -3.13 -12.64
C LYS A 166 -7.37 -3.64 -14.08
N SER A 167 -6.95 -2.81 -15.03
CA SER A 167 -6.94 -3.16 -16.46
C SER A 167 -5.87 -2.37 -17.20
N ILE A 168 -5.01 -3.10 -17.93
CA ILE A 168 -4.02 -2.55 -18.86
C ILE A 168 -4.65 -1.58 -19.86
N LYS A 169 -5.85 -1.89 -20.36
CA LYS A 169 -6.55 -1.06 -21.36
C LYS A 169 -6.96 0.32 -20.82
N LYS A 170 -7.07 0.48 -19.50
CA LYS A 170 -7.52 1.72 -18.87
C LYS A 170 -6.39 2.57 -18.27
N VAL A 171 -5.14 2.12 -18.35
CA VAL A 171 -3.99 2.78 -17.69
C VAL A 171 -3.91 4.26 -18.06
N GLU A 172 -3.83 4.59 -19.35
CA GLU A 172 -3.68 5.99 -19.78
C GLU A 172 -4.85 6.88 -19.36
N VAL A 173 -6.08 6.35 -19.43
CA VAL A 173 -7.28 7.08 -18.99
C VAL A 173 -7.20 7.39 -17.50
N ARG A 174 -6.79 6.41 -16.67
CA ARG A 174 -6.63 6.60 -15.22
C ARG A 174 -5.50 7.57 -14.85
N LEU A 175 -4.41 7.58 -15.62
CA LEU A 175 -3.33 8.56 -15.45
C LEU A 175 -3.84 9.99 -15.73
N LYS A 176 -4.58 10.18 -16.82
CA LYS A 176 -5.19 11.48 -17.17
C LYS A 176 -6.19 11.94 -16.11
N GLU A 177 -7.07 11.04 -15.66
CA GLU A 177 -8.05 11.33 -14.61
C GLU A 177 -7.37 11.81 -13.32
N ALA A 178 -6.34 11.09 -12.86
CA ALA A 178 -5.62 11.46 -11.64
C ALA A 178 -4.91 12.82 -11.77
N ALA A 179 -4.29 13.12 -12.92
CA ALA A 179 -3.70 14.44 -13.16
C ALA A 179 -4.75 15.56 -13.09
N ILE A 180 -5.91 15.36 -13.72
CA ILE A 180 -7.04 16.32 -13.66
C ILE A 180 -7.56 16.48 -12.22
N GLN A 181 -7.61 15.40 -11.44
CA GLN A 181 -8.02 15.47 -10.03
C GLN A 181 -7.07 16.34 -9.21
N LEU A 182 -5.75 16.14 -9.34
CA LEU A 182 -4.74 16.97 -8.68
C LEU A 182 -4.84 18.44 -9.11
N ASP A 183 -4.94 18.70 -10.41
CA ASP A 183 -5.07 20.06 -10.95
C ASP A 183 -6.29 20.80 -10.38
N LYS A 184 -7.39 20.09 -10.10
CA LYS A 184 -8.57 20.67 -9.44
C LYS A 184 -8.28 21.05 -7.99
N ARG A 185 -7.57 20.19 -7.23
CA ARG A 185 -7.23 20.48 -5.81
C ARG A 185 -6.51 21.81 -5.66
N TYR A 186 -5.61 22.10 -6.59
CA TYR A 186 -4.83 23.32 -6.53
C TYR A 186 -5.59 24.60 -6.87
N LYS A 187 -6.74 24.49 -7.55
CA LYS A 187 -7.58 25.63 -7.91
C LYS A 187 -8.52 26.01 -6.77
N ASP A 188 -8.90 25.03 -5.96
CA ASP A 188 -9.89 25.17 -4.88
C ASP A 188 -9.28 25.73 -3.57
N HIS A 189 -7.98 26.05 -3.53
CA HIS A 189 -7.29 26.59 -2.36
C HIS A 189 -6.85 28.05 -2.54
N SER A 190 -7.04 28.84 -1.48
CA SER A 190 -6.76 30.28 -1.46
C SER A 190 -5.26 30.61 -1.40
N ASN A 191 -4.45 29.78 -0.72
CA ASN A 191 -2.99 29.91 -0.69
C ASN A 191 -2.32 28.86 -1.57
N LYS A 192 -1.70 29.29 -2.67
CA LYS A 192 -1.26 28.42 -3.77
C LYS A 192 0.22 27.99 -3.68
N SER A 193 1.03 28.63 -2.84
CA SER A 193 2.50 28.46 -2.85
C SER A 193 3.00 27.17 -2.21
N ASP A 194 2.18 26.50 -1.40
CA ASP A 194 2.59 25.37 -0.57
C ASP A 194 1.73 24.11 -0.79
N LEU A 195 1.13 24.01 -1.98
CA LEU A 195 0.32 22.86 -2.39
C LEU A 195 1.11 21.97 -3.34
N PHE A 196 1.10 20.69 -3.05
CA PHE A 196 1.80 19.69 -3.84
C PHE A 196 0.92 18.47 -4.10
N GLY A 197 1.27 17.69 -5.11
CA GLY A 197 0.55 16.48 -5.47
C GLY A 197 1.45 15.28 -5.65
N ILE A 198 0.97 14.12 -5.23
CA ILE A 198 1.55 12.82 -5.53
C ILE A 198 0.44 11.96 -6.12
N PHE A 199 0.77 11.22 -7.17
CA PHE A 199 -0.13 10.19 -7.68
C PHE A 199 0.34 8.82 -7.20
N ALA A 200 -0.42 8.21 -6.29
CA ALA A 200 -0.14 6.87 -5.78
C ALA A 200 -0.92 5.81 -6.58
N VAL A 201 -0.24 4.78 -7.07
CA VAL A 201 -0.83 3.81 -7.97
C VAL A 201 -0.49 2.38 -7.60
N ASP A 202 -1.52 1.54 -7.45
CA ASP A 202 -1.35 0.10 -7.23
C ASP A 202 -1.37 -0.63 -8.58
N LEU A 203 -0.26 -1.30 -8.88
CA LEU A 203 -0.02 -2.05 -10.10
C LEU A 203 -0.25 -3.56 -9.94
N SER A 204 -0.68 -4.03 -8.75
CA SER A 204 -0.78 -5.47 -8.44
C SER A 204 -1.60 -6.24 -9.48
N ALA A 205 -2.77 -5.72 -9.90
CA ALA A 205 -3.63 -6.40 -10.87
C ALA A 205 -3.14 -6.30 -12.33
N ILE A 206 -2.18 -5.42 -12.63
CA ILE A 206 -1.55 -5.33 -13.96
C ILE A 206 -0.34 -6.26 -14.05
N ILE A 207 0.49 -6.27 -13.00
CA ILE A 207 1.74 -7.05 -12.96
C ILE A 207 1.45 -8.51 -12.59
N ASN A 208 0.44 -8.76 -11.75
CA ASN A 208 0.05 -10.09 -11.28
C ASN A 208 -1.48 -10.27 -11.36
N PRO A 209 -2.05 -10.37 -12.59
CA PRO A 209 -3.50 -10.39 -12.80
C PRO A 209 -4.20 -11.59 -12.17
N GLU A 210 -3.52 -12.73 -12.09
CA GLU A 210 -4.06 -13.95 -11.47
C GLU A 210 -4.03 -13.90 -9.93
N SER A 211 -3.44 -12.83 -9.35
CA SER A 211 -3.20 -12.71 -7.91
C SER A 211 -2.44 -13.92 -7.36
N GLY A 212 -1.48 -14.43 -8.13
CA GLY A 212 -0.59 -15.53 -7.75
C GLY A 212 0.46 -15.09 -6.74
N PHE A 213 1.42 -15.96 -6.47
CA PHE A 213 2.55 -15.73 -5.57
C PHE A 213 3.88 -15.88 -6.32
N LEU A 214 4.94 -15.29 -5.77
CA LEU A 214 6.29 -15.43 -6.33
C LEU A 214 7.02 -16.60 -5.66
N ILE A 215 7.61 -17.49 -6.45
CA ILE A 215 8.56 -18.51 -5.97
C ILE A 215 9.95 -18.09 -6.43
N ARG A 216 10.89 -17.86 -5.50
CA ARG A 216 12.27 -17.43 -5.81
C ARG A 216 13.29 -18.10 -4.89
N LEU A 217 14.57 -18.06 -5.22
CA LEU A 217 15.60 -18.58 -4.32
C LEU A 217 15.72 -17.67 -3.11
N THR A 218 15.83 -16.36 -3.36
CA THR A 218 16.00 -15.34 -2.31
C THR A 218 14.97 -14.23 -2.39
N HIS A 219 14.93 -13.47 -1.30
CA HIS A 219 14.13 -12.27 -1.17
C HIS A 219 14.55 -11.13 -2.11
N ASP A 220 15.84 -11.05 -2.44
CA ASP A 220 16.40 -10.01 -3.30
C ASP A 220 16.03 -10.25 -4.76
N GLU A 221 16.10 -11.51 -5.23
CA GLU A 221 15.64 -11.87 -6.58
C GLU A 221 14.17 -11.53 -6.81
N GLY A 222 13.33 -11.74 -5.80
CA GLY A 222 11.92 -11.32 -5.84
C GLY A 222 11.78 -9.81 -5.99
N THR A 223 12.62 -9.04 -5.29
CA THR A 223 12.63 -7.58 -5.34
C THR A 223 13.05 -7.07 -6.72
N ASP A 224 14.11 -7.64 -7.29
CA ASP A 224 14.61 -7.24 -8.61
C ASP A 224 13.60 -7.57 -9.72
N TYR A 225 12.95 -8.74 -9.66
CA TYR A 225 11.87 -9.08 -10.58
C TYR A 225 10.71 -8.08 -10.52
N ILE A 226 10.24 -7.71 -9.32
CA ILE A 226 9.17 -6.74 -9.17
C ILE A 226 9.60 -5.36 -9.68
N ARG A 227 10.83 -4.94 -9.36
CA ARG A 227 11.40 -3.66 -9.79
C ARG A 227 11.44 -3.58 -11.32
N GLU A 228 11.88 -4.64 -11.99
CA GLU A 228 11.88 -4.73 -13.46
C GLU A 228 10.47 -4.50 -14.03
N LYS A 229 9.44 -5.15 -13.47
CA LYS A 229 8.05 -4.98 -13.94
C LYS A 229 7.50 -3.58 -13.69
N MET A 230 7.86 -2.94 -12.58
CA MET A 230 7.45 -1.57 -12.28
C MET A 230 8.21 -0.54 -13.13
N ASN A 231 9.49 -0.77 -13.43
CA ASN A 231 10.26 0.04 -14.38
C ASN A 231 9.65 -0.06 -15.79
N HIS A 232 9.29 -1.27 -16.23
CA HIS A 232 8.60 -1.45 -17.51
C HIS A 232 7.28 -0.65 -17.58
N PHE A 233 6.55 -0.52 -16.47
CA PHE A 233 5.37 0.35 -16.41
C PHE A 233 5.74 1.82 -16.65
N PHE A 234 6.81 2.32 -16.03
CA PHE A 234 7.27 3.69 -16.25
C PHE A 234 7.73 3.91 -17.69
N ASP A 235 8.51 2.99 -18.27
CA ASP A 235 9.00 3.09 -19.64
C ASP A 235 7.85 3.08 -20.65
N LYS A 236 6.92 2.13 -20.49
CA LYS A 236 5.81 1.92 -21.43
C LYS A 236 4.79 3.05 -21.42
N TYR A 237 4.35 3.47 -20.23
CA TYR A 237 3.26 4.44 -20.12
C TYR A 237 3.73 5.88 -19.97
N ASN A 238 4.99 6.07 -19.55
CA ASN A 238 5.60 7.35 -19.23
C ASN A 238 4.63 8.28 -18.46
N PRO A 239 4.25 7.92 -17.21
CA PRO A 239 3.30 8.71 -16.42
C PRO A 239 3.67 10.19 -16.33
N ALA A 240 4.97 10.52 -16.31
CA ALA A 240 5.46 11.90 -16.24
C ALA A 240 4.83 12.81 -17.31
N LYS A 241 4.52 12.29 -18.52
CA LYS A 241 3.87 13.06 -19.59
C LYS A 241 2.51 13.66 -19.20
N TYR A 242 1.83 13.09 -18.23
CA TYR A 242 0.53 13.58 -17.74
C TYR A 242 0.67 14.56 -16.58
N PHE A 243 1.64 14.33 -15.69
CA PHE A 243 1.77 15.09 -14.44
C PHE A 243 2.77 16.25 -14.51
N SER A 244 3.76 16.20 -15.41
CA SER A 244 4.80 17.23 -15.51
C SER A 244 4.31 18.59 -16.02
N LYS A 245 3.03 18.69 -16.40
CA LYS A 245 2.40 19.94 -16.84
C LYS A 245 2.25 20.96 -15.72
N ASP A 246 2.10 20.47 -14.48
CA ASP A 246 2.00 21.29 -13.29
C ASP A 246 3.19 20.98 -12.37
N ASN A 247 3.98 21.99 -12.05
CA ASN A 247 5.19 21.85 -11.24
C ASN A 247 4.89 21.54 -9.76
N ARG A 248 3.62 21.58 -9.32
CA ARG A 248 3.23 21.15 -7.98
C ARG A 248 3.15 19.63 -7.84
N ASN A 249 3.04 18.91 -8.96
CA ASN A 249 3.12 17.45 -8.94
C ASN A 249 4.58 17.04 -8.64
N LEU A 250 4.79 16.37 -7.51
CA LEU A 250 6.11 15.97 -7.03
C LEU A 250 6.53 14.63 -7.60
N ALA A 251 5.62 13.64 -7.63
CA ALA A 251 5.99 12.28 -8.01
C ALA A 251 4.80 11.43 -8.47
N VAL A 252 5.13 10.37 -9.21
CA VAL A 252 4.28 9.19 -9.37
C VAL A 252 4.84 8.06 -8.52
N TRP A 253 4.05 7.57 -7.58
CA TRP A 253 4.43 6.56 -6.60
C TRP A 253 3.73 5.24 -6.90
N CYS A 254 4.45 4.30 -7.47
CA CYS A 254 3.94 2.96 -7.79
C CYS A 254 4.09 2.02 -6.60
N HIS A 255 3.07 1.18 -6.40
CA HIS A 255 3.04 0.11 -5.42
C HIS A 255 2.74 -1.22 -6.08
N PHE A 256 3.38 -2.25 -5.55
CA PHE A 256 3.06 -3.63 -5.82
C PHE A 256 3.14 -4.42 -4.52
N MET A 257 2.18 -5.32 -4.32
CA MET A 257 2.18 -6.21 -3.16
C MET A 257 1.87 -7.63 -3.59
N CYS A 258 2.76 -8.55 -3.22
CA CYS A 258 2.64 -9.95 -3.57
C CYS A 258 3.19 -10.86 -2.47
N PRO A 259 2.50 -11.95 -2.14
CA PRO A 259 3.07 -12.99 -1.31
C PRO A 259 4.21 -13.70 -2.06
N SER A 260 5.26 -14.06 -1.33
CA SER A 260 6.43 -14.76 -1.84
C SER A 260 6.76 -15.96 -0.98
N LEU A 261 7.13 -17.05 -1.67
CA LEU A 261 7.77 -18.23 -1.11
C LEU A 261 9.23 -18.23 -1.56
N THR A 262 10.15 -18.33 -0.60
CA THR A 262 11.58 -18.47 -0.84
C THR A 262 12.10 -19.81 -0.36
N THR A 263 13.02 -20.39 -1.12
CA THR A 263 13.56 -21.72 -0.83
C THR A 263 14.91 -21.69 -0.11
N ALA A 264 15.58 -20.53 -0.04
CA ALA A 264 16.91 -20.39 0.55
C ALA A 264 16.98 -19.39 1.72
N THR A 265 15.84 -18.87 2.21
CA THR A 265 15.79 -17.91 3.32
C THR A 265 14.70 -18.28 4.32
N ASP A 266 14.99 -18.06 5.61
CA ASP A 266 14.08 -18.24 6.73
C ASP A 266 13.64 -16.85 7.27
N PRO A 267 12.33 -16.58 7.42
CA PRO A 267 11.19 -17.43 7.08
C PRO A 267 10.96 -17.56 5.57
N PRO A 268 10.53 -18.74 5.08
CA PRO A 268 10.30 -18.99 3.66
C PRO A 268 9.08 -18.25 3.12
N LEU A 269 8.11 -17.91 3.99
CA LEU A 269 6.84 -17.28 3.62
C LEU A 269 6.81 -15.82 4.04
N SER A 270 6.49 -14.93 3.11
CA SER A 270 6.44 -13.49 3.40
C SER A 270 5.61 -12.70 2.39
N THR A 271 5.03 -11.56 2.79
CA THR A 271 4.45 -10.61 1.82
C THR A 271 5.48 -9.55 1.46
N ARG A 272 5.74 -9.42 0.16
CA ARG A 272 6.56 -8.34 -0.37
C ARG A 272 5.72 -7.12 -0.65
N TYR A 273 6.21 -5.99 -0.16
CA TYR A 273 5.78 -4.66 -0.54
C TYR A 273 6.92 -4.03 -1.34
N THR A 274 6.62 -3.61 -2.55
CA THR A 274 7.58 -2.83 -3.35
C THR A 274 6.96 -1.50 -3.69
N SER A 275 7.70 -0.45 -3.38
CA SER A 275 7.29 0.94 -3.51
C SER A 275 8.35 1.67 -4.34
N LEU A 276 7.99 2.11 -5.54
CA LEU A 276 8.90 2.74 -6.49
C LEU A 276 8.38 4.14 -6.83
N VAL A 277 9.22 5.15 -6.64
CA VAL A 277 8.87 6.56 -6.81
C VAL A 277 9.58 7.11 -8.03
N ASN A 278 8.82 7.63 -8.99
CA ASN A 278 9.33 8.41 -10.11
C ASN A 278 9.17 9.91 -9.78
N PRO A 279 10.24 10.60 -9.37
CA PRO A 279 10.19 12.03 -9.09
C PRO A 279 9.96 12.83 -10.37
N LEU A 280 9.14 13.88 -10.28
CA LEU A 280 8.84 14.82 -11.37
C LEU A 280 9.63 16.14 -11.25
N CYS A 281 10.53 16.21 -10.26
CA CYS A 281 11.45 17.31 -10.05
C CYS A 281 12.81 16.79 -9.56
N PRO A 282 13.92 17.51 -9.81
CA PRO A 282 15.23 17.11 -9.30
C PRO A 282 15.21 17.00 -7.76
N LEU A 283 15.76 15.92 -7.21
CA LEU A 283 15.82 15.70 -5.76
C LEU A 283 16.63 16.79 -5.02
N SER A 284 17.57 17.44 -5.71
CA SER A 284 18.33 18.59 -5.20
C SER A 284 17.52 19.88 -5.07
N SER A 285 16.36 19.97 -5.72
CA SER A 285 15.49 21.16 -5.67
C SER A 285 14.73 21.26 -4.35
N ALA A 286 14.23 22.45 -4.00
CA ALA A 286 13.42 22.64 -2.80
C ALA A 286 12.18 21.72 -2.74
N ARG A 287 11.55 21.46 -3.89
CA ARG A 287 10.44 20.50 -4.03
C ARG A 287 10.91 19.05 -3.88
N GLY A 288 12.06 18.73 -4.48
CA GLY A 288 12.69 17.41 -4.38
C GLY A 288 13.04 17.03 -2.94
N LYS A 289 13.45 18.01 -2.12
CA LYS A 289 13.69 17.80 -0.69
C LYS A 289 12.46 17.29 0.08
N ILE A 290 11.24 17.63 -0.35
CA ILE A 290 10.01 17.09 0.26
C ILE A 290 9.95 15.57 0.07
N LEU A 291 10.25 15.09 -1.14
CA LEU A 291 10.29 13.65 -1.44
C LEU A 291 11.43 12.95 -0.70
N GLU A 292 12.57 13.62 -0.56
CA GLU A 292 13.71 13.09 0.18
C GLU A 292 13.42 12.96 1.68
N ASP A 293 12.72 13.93 2.26
CA ASP A 293 12.25 13.86 3.64
C ASP A 293 11.30 12.67 3.84
N PHE A 294 10.34 12.46 2.93
CA PHE A 294 9.48 11.28 2.95
C PHE A 294 10.29 9.99 2.81
N ARG A 295 11.26 9.97 1.89
CA ARG A 295 12.14 8.82 1.68
C ARG A 295 12.86 8.44 2.97
N ILE A 296 13.51 9.40 3.62
CA ILE A 296 14.26 9.18 4.87
C ILE A 296 13.31 8.75 5.99
N ALA A 297 12.18 9.43 6.16
CA ALA A 297 11.22 9.13 7.22
C ALA A 297 10.61 7.73 7.07
N PHE A 298 10.29 7.30 5.84
CA PHE A 298 9.76 5.95 5.58
C PHE A 298 10.81 4.86 5.76
N LYS A 299 12.10 5.15 5.52
CA LYS A 299 13.18 4.19 5.86
C LYS A 299 13.29 3.97 7.36
N ARG A 300 13.06 5.02 8.15
CA ARG A 300 13.16 5.02 9.61
C ARG A 300 11.89 4.53 10.30
N SER A 301 10.76 4.45 9.60
CA SER A 301 9.54 3.91 10.18
C SER A 301 9.70 2.40 10.40
N GLU A 302 10.15 2.03 11.59
CA GLU A 302 10.32 0.64 11.98
C GLU A 302 8.98 -0.06 12.16
N HIS A 303 9.01 -1.39 12.14
CA HIS A 303 7.89 -2.21 12.54
C HIS A 303 7.59 -1.97 14.03
N ILE A 304 6.34 -1.70 14.39
CA ILE A 304 5.95 -1.53 15.80
C ILE A 304 5.94 -2.91 16.45
N SER A 305 6.68 -3.10 17.54
CA SER A 305 6.73 -4.38 18.25
C SER A 305 5.35 -4.82 18.73
N ILE A 306 5.16 -6.12 18.94
CA ILE A 306 3.87 -6.65 19.43
C ILE A 306 3.55 -6.07 20.81
N GLU A 307 4.57 -5.88 21.65
CA GLU A 307 4.49 -5.27 22.97
C GLU A 307 3.98 -3.83 22.89
N GLU A 308 4.52 -3.01 21.97
CA GLU A 308 4.06 -1.64 21.73
C GLU A 308 2.67 -1.54 21.07
N LEU A 309 2.19 -2.63 20.46
CA LEU A 309 0.82 -2.72 19.94
C LEU A 309 -0.19 -3.15 21.00
N LYS A 310 0.26 -3.80 22.08
CA LYS A 310 -0.57 -4.18 23.23
C LYS A 310 -0.79 -3.01 24.20
N ALA A 311 0.15 -2.06 24.24
CA ALA A 311 0.10 -0.83 25.04
C ALA A 311 -0.81 0.23 24.42
#